data_AF-D8G4K5-F1
#
_entry.id   AF-D8G4K5-F1
#
_cell.length_a   1.000
_cell.length_b   1.000
_cell.length_c   1.000
_cell.angle_alpha   90.00
_cell.angle_beta   90.00
_cell.angle_gamma   90.00
#
_symmetry.space_group_name_H-M   'P 1'
#
loop_
_entity.id
_entity.type
_entity.pdbx_description
1 polymer ?
#
loop_
_entity_poly.entity_id
_entity_poly.type
_entity_poly.pdbx_seq_one_letter_code
_entity_poly.pdbx_strand_id
1 'polypeptide(L)'
;MIEGKFGDEDELFFEIELIAANSLELPVDAMLDTGFSGWLAIENQDLEGLDWIYVKQQMMRTAKGEFNFKLYAGKVRIDGQEFDIPVHVGDGVPEILLGR
;
A
#
# COMPACT_ATOMS: atom_id res chain seq x y z
N MET A 1 15.56 -6.83 10.66
CA MET A 1 15.70 -5.37 10.86
C MET A 1 15.67 -4.83 9.46
N ILE A 2 14.58 -4.17 9.08
CA ILE A 2 14.41 -3.66 7.74
C ILE A 2 15.30 -2.42 7.52
N GLU A 3 15.94 -2.34 6.35
CA GLU A 3 16.68 -1.16 5.90
C GLU A 3 15.74 -0.22 5.14
N GLY A 4 15.91 1.08 5.33
CA GLY A 4 15.12 2.11 4.67
C GLY A 4 15.98 3.13 3.95
N LYS A 5 15.36 3.90 3.05
CA LYS A 5 16.00 4.97 2.26
C LYS A 5 15.29 6.29 2.54
N PHE A 6 16.07 7.36 2.70
CA PHE A 6 15.50 8.70 2.78
C PHE A 6 15.22 9.25 1.37
N GLY A 7 14.06 9.86 1.19
CA GLY A 7 13.68 10.59 -0.02
C GLY A 7 14.20 12.03 -0.03
N ASP A 8 13.79 12.79 -1.04
CA ASP A 8 14.22 14.18 -1.22
C ASP A 8 13.41 15.16 -0.33
N GLU A 9 12.21 14.79 0.10
CA GLU A 9 11.32 15.63 0.92
C GLU A 9 11.14 15.09 2.36
N ASP A 10 12.25 14.66 2.98
CA ASP A 10 12.29 14.08 4.34
C ASP A 10 11.45 12.79 4.49
N GLU A 11 11.18 12.12 3.39
CA GLU A 11 10.40 10.88 3.34
C GLU A 11 11.26 9.70 3.77
N LEU A 12 10.63 8.66 4.32
CA LEU A 12 11.29 7.40 4.65
C LEU A 12 10.60 6.26 3.89
N PHE A 13 11.35 5.63 3.00
CA PHE A 13 10.89 4.50 2.20
C PHE A 13 11.45 3.18 2.72
N PHE A 14 10.63 2.14 2.61
CA PHE A 14 11.01 0.76 2.87
C PHE A 14 10.67 -0.10 1.66
N GLU A 15 11.57 -0.98 1.27
CA GLU A 15 11.25 -2.00 0.27
C GLU A 15 10.38 -3.09 0.92
N ILE A 16 9.20 -3.33 0.34
CA ILE A 16 8.28 -4.40 0.73
C ILE A 16 7.93 -5.23 -0.50
N GLU A 17 7.48 -6.46 -0.33
CA GLU A 17 6.95 -7.24 -1.45
C GLU A 17 5.42 -7.29 -1.43
N LEU A 18 4.78 -6.93 -2.54
CA LEU A 18 3.38 -7.24 -2.79
C LEU A 18 3.29 -8.67 -3.34
N ILE A 19 2.46 -9.52 -2.74
CA ILE A 19 2.31 -10.92 -3.14
C ILE A 19 0.97 -11.09 -3.84
N ALA A 20 1.02 -11.33 -5.15
CA ALA A 20 -0.16 -11.60 -5.97
C ALA A 20 -0.79 -12.97 -5.64
N ALA A 21 -2.04 -13.17 -6.04
CA ALA A 21 -2.76 -14.44 -5.81
C ALA A 21 -2.09 -15.65 -6.49
N ASN A 22 -1.31 -15.42 -7.55
CA ASN A 22 -0.50 -16.43 -8.22
C ASN A 22 0.89 -16.64 -7.59
N SER A 23 1.14 -16.06 -6.40
CA SER A 23 2.43 -16.08 -5.68
C SER A 23 3.58 -15.34 -6.37
N LEU A 24 3.29 -14.50 -7.38
CA LEU A 24 4.26 -13.55 -7.88
C LEU A 24 4.55 -12.50 -6.80
N GLU A 25 5.83 -12.23 -6.58
CA GLU A 25 6.32 -11.29 -5.59
C GLU A 25 6.85 -10.06 -6.32
N LEU A 26 6.28 -8.90 -6.01
CA LEU A 26 6.62 -7.63 -6.63
C LEU A 26 7.26 -6.73 -5.57
N PRO A 27 8.59 -6.56 -5.59
CA PRO A 27 9.25 -5.63 -4.69
C PRO A 27 8.89 -4.19 -5.08
N VAL A 28 8.50 -3.39 -4.09
CA VAL A 28 8.12 -1.98 -4.25
C VAL A 28 8.69 -1.15 -3.10
N ASP A 29 9.07 0.09 -3.38
CA ASP A 29 9.39 1.05 -2.33
C ASP A 29 8.08 1.67 -1.81
N ALA A 30 7.84 1.56 -0.49
CA ALA A 30 6.67 2.11 0.19
C ALA A 30 7.07 3.21 1.17
N MET A 31 6.43 4.38 1.06
CA MET A 31 6.66 5.53 1.93
C MET A 31 5.94 5.35 3.27
N LEU A 32 6.66 5.48 4.37
CA LEU A 32 6.06 5.50 5.71
C LEU A 32 5.28 6.80 5.92
N ASP A 33 3.95 6.71 5.97
CA ASP A 33 3.05 7.82 6.26
C ASP A 33 2.28 7.57 7.57
N THR A 34 2.80 8.12 8.66
CA THR A 34 2.16 8.02 9.98
C THR A 34 0.85 8.81 10.10
N GLY A 35 0.56 9.71 9.14
CA GLY A 35 -0.71 10.42 9.02
C GLY A 35 -1.79 9.61 8.30
N PHE A 36 -1.41 8.57 7.56
CA PHE A 36 -2.34 7.64 6.95
C PHE A 36 -2.97 6.71 7.99
N SER A 37 -4.28 6.47 7.85
CA SER A 37 -5.08 5.72 8.83
C SER A 37 -5.39 4.27 8.42
N GLY A 38 -4.85 3.82 7.28
CA GLY A 38 -4.87 2.43 6.85
C GLY A 38 -3.48 1.79 6.95
N TRP A 39 -3.38 0.52 6.55
CA TRP A 39 -2.11 -0.22 6.56
C TRP A 39 -1.28 0.01 5.31
N LEU A 40 -1.92 -0.12 4.15
CA LEU A 40 -1.29 0.12 2.85
C LEU A 40 -2.26 0.89 1.95
N ALA A 41 -1.74 1.85 1.18
CA ALA A 41 -2.45 2.44 0.06
C ALA A 41 -1.62 2.31 -1.22
N ILE A 42 -2.28 1.93 -2.33
CA ILE A 42 -1.66 1.82 -3.66
C ILE A 42 -2.55 2.47 -4.71
N GLU A 43 -1.98 2.75 -5.88
CA GLU A 43 -2.73 3.23 -7.03
C GLU A 43 -3.54 2.08 -7.69
N ASN A 44 -4.60 2.40 -8.43
CA ASN A 44 -5.40 1.40 -9.14
C ASN A 44 -4.59 0.58 -10.18
N GLN A 45 -3.58 1.17 -10.82
CA GLN A 45 -2.68 0.54 -11.79
C GLN A 45 -1.77 -0.48 -11.11
N ASP A 46 -1.30 -0.18 -9.89
CA ASP A 46 -0.45 -1.11 -9.13
C ASP A 46 -1.21 -2.37 -8.69
N LEU A 47 -2.54 -2.29 -8.60
CA LEU A 47 -3.40 -3.45 -8.31
C LEU A 47 -3.48 -4.42 -9.51
N GLU A 48 -3.24 -3.95 -10.74
CA GLU A 48 -3.39 -4.77 -11.93
C GLU A 48 -2.45 -5.98 -11.90
N GLY A 49 -3.02 -7.19 -11.99
CA GLY A 49 -2.26 -8.44 -11.95
C GLY A 49 -1.95 -8.98 -10.54
N LEU A 50 -2.33 -8.27 -9.46
CA LEU A 50 -2.25 -8.82 -8.10
C LEU A 50 -3.36 -9.83 -7.80
N ASP A 51 -4.51 -9.72 -8.50
CA ASP A 51 -5.70 -10.57 -8.33
C ASP A 51 -6.18 -10.68 -6.87
N TRP A 52 -5.98 -9.62 -6.09
CA TRP A 52 -6.47 -9.56 -4.70
C TRP A 52 -7.99 -9.49 -4.63
N ILE A 53 -8.53 -10.01 -3.52
CA ILE A 53 -9.97 -10.12 -3.33
C ILE A 53 -10.53 -8.77 -2.90
N TYR A 54 -11.44 -8.22 -3.69
CA TYR A 54 -12.20 -7.03 -3.33
C TYR A 54 -13.08 -7.28 -2.09
N VAL A 55 -13.04 -6.36 -1.13
CA VAL A 55 -13.80 -6.44 0.12
C VAL A 55 -14.98 -5.48 0.13
N LYS A 56 -14.71 -4.18 -0.04
CA LYS A 56 -15.73 -3.11 0.03
C LYS A 56 -15.19 -1.79 -0.50
N GLN A 57 -16.06 -0.80 -0.67
CA GLN A 57 -15.66 0.59 -0.84
C GLN A 57 -15.71 1.33 0.51
N GLN A 58 -14.81 2.28 0.70
CA GLN A 58 -14.71 3.10 1.90
C GLN A 58 -14.42 4.55 1.52
N MET A 59 -15.22 5.48 2.02
CA MET A 59 -14.95 6.92 1.91
C MET A 59 -13.94 7.34 2.98
N MET A 60 -12.93 8.10 2.58
CA MET A 60 -11.91 8.64 3.48
C MET A 60 -11.73 10.14 3.23
N ARG A 61 -11.41 10.87 4.29
CA ARG A 61 -11.04 12.28 4.21
C ARG A 61 -9.51 12.39 4.09
N THR A 62 -9.05 12.95 2.98
CA THR A 62 -7.64 13.21 2.68
C THR A 62 -7.37 14.71 2.71
N ALA A 63 -6.11 15.10 2.55
CA ALA A 63 -5.73 16.51 2.39
C ALA A 63 -6.38 17.17 1.15
N LYS A 64 -6.74 16.38 0.13
CA LYS A 64 -7.36 16.86 -1.11
C LYS A 64 -8.90 16.85 -1.08
N GLY A 65 -9.51 16.41 0.02
CA GLY A 65 -10.98 16.28 0.15
C GLY A 65 -11.43 14.85 0.47
N GLU A 66 -12.68 14.53 0.15
CA GLU A 66 -13.24 13.19 0.37
C GLU A 66 -13.04 12.31 -0.87
N PHE A 67 -12.48 11.12 -0.68
CA PHE A 67 -12.18 10.16 -1.74
C PHE A 67 -12.76 8.79 -1.39
N ASN A 68 -13.22 8.07 -2.41
CA ASN A 68 -13.63 6.68 -2.28
C ASN A 68 -12.46 5.76 -2.61
N PHE A 69 -12.04 4.97 -1.64
CA PHE A 69 -11.07 3.90 -1.82
C PHE A 69 -11.80 2.57 -1.92
N LYS A 70 -11.28 1.68 -2.76
CA LYS A 70 -11.68 0.26 -2.78
C LYS A 70 -10.72 -0.50 -1.86
N LEU A 71 -11.29 -1.25 -0.94
CA LEU A 71 -10.52 -2.06 0.00
C LEU A 71 -10.39 -3.47 -0.54
N TYR A 72 -9.16 -3.97 -0.57
CA TYR A 72 -8.82 -5.32 -1.00
C TYR A 72 -8.15 -6.08 0.15
N ALA A 73 -8.35 -7.40 0.19
CA ALA A 73 -7.58 -8.29 1.04
C ALA A 73 -6.25 -8.59 0.35
N GLY A 74 -5.22 -7.81 0.69
CA GLY A 74 -3.89 -7.92 0.13
C GLY A 74 -2.97 -8.79 0.97
N LYS A 75 -1.89 -9.25 0.35
CA LYS A 75 -0.82 -10.01 0.98
C LYS A 75 0.50 -9.31 0.72
N VAL A 76 1.25 -9.02 1.77
CA VAL A 76 2.55 -8.36 1.68
C VAL A 76 3.60 -9.14 2.44
N ARG A 77 4.87 -8.93 2.11
CA ARG A 77 6.01 -9.33 2.91
C ARG A 77 6.85 -8.12 3.29
N ILE A 78 7.27 -8.11 4.55
CA ILE A 78 8.07 -7.05 5.16
C ILE A 78 9.12 -7.73 6.05
N ASP A 79 10.40 -7.45 5.82
CA ASP A 79 11.52 -8.06 6.57
C ASP A 79 11.45 -9.60 6.59
N GLY A 80 11.04 -10.20 5.46
CA GLY A 80 10.89 -11.65 5.32
C GLY A 80 9.61 -12.25 5.94
N GLN A 81 8.77 -11.45 6.59
CA GLN A 81 7.53 -11.90 7.22
C GLN A 81 6.30 -11.55 6.39
N GLU A 82 5.41 -12.51 6.18
CA GLU A 82 4.16 -12.32 5.43
C GLU A 82 3.00 -11.84 6.30
N PHE A 83 2.18 -10.97 5.73
CA PHE A 83 0.98 -10.42 6.36
C PHE A 83 -0.18 -10.36 5.38
N ASP A 84 -1.37 -10.77 5.83
CA ASP A 84 -2.62 -10.49 5.13
C ASP A 84 -3.23 -9.20 5.74
N ILE A 85 -3.41 -8.16 4.93
CA ILE A 85 -3.83 -6.82 5.38
C ILE A 85 -4.90 -6.22 4.47
N PRO A 86 -5.76 -5.32 4.98
CA PRO A 86 -6.61 -4.53 4.12
C PRO A 86 -5.81 -3.43 3.42
N VAL A 87 -5.86 -3.42 2.09
CA VAL A 87 -5.17 -2.45 1.23
C VAL A 87 -6.20 -1.49 0.63
N HIS A 88 -5.92 -0.19 0.73
CA HIS A 88 -6.72 0.87 0.13
C HIS A 88 -6.22 1.16 -1.28
N VAL A 89 -7.08 0.96 -2.27
CA VAL A 89 -6.76 1.20 -3.68
C VAL A 89 -7.59 2.38 -4.16
N GLY A 90 -6.94 3.39 -4.72
CA GLY A 90 -7.63 4.61 -5.16
C GLY A 90 -6.82 5.40 -6.17
N ASP A 91 -7.54 6.23 -6.95
CA ASP A 91 -6.91 7.08 -7.97
C ASP A 91 -6.07 8.18 -7.33
N GLY A 92 -4.89 8.43 -7.91
CA GLY A 92 -4.04 9.57 -7.54
C GLY A 92 -3.32 9.41 -6.21
N VAL A 93 -3.11 8.16 -5.77
CA VAL A 93 -2.09 7.79 -4.78
C VAL A 93 -0.74 7.89 -5.49
N PRO A 94 0.10 8.90 -5.18
CA PRO A 94 1.31 9.16 -5.95
C PRO A 94 2.43 8.15 -5.64
N GLU A 95 2.50 7.72 -4.39
CA GLU A 95 3.46 6.74 -3.89
C GLU A 95 2.70 5.67 -3.09
N ILE A 96 3.22 4.46 -3.04
CA ILE A 96 2.68 3.42 -2.16
C ILE A 96 2.89 3.86 -0.71
N LEU A 97 1.80 3.99 0.04
CA LEU A 97 1.84 4.45 1.43
C LEU A 97 1.79 3.26 2.38
N LEU A 98 2.76 3.19 3.29
CA LEU A 98 2.76 2.32 4.45
C LEU A 98 2.30 3.11 5.68
N GLY A 99 1.15 2.76 6.23
CA GLY A 99 0.59 3.44 7.39
C GLY A 99 0.90 2.74 8.72
N ARG A 100 -0.03 2.87 9.67
CA ARG A 100 0.12 2.44 11.06
C ARG A 100 -0.79 1.28 11.46
#